data_AF-A0A3A5W9L4-F1
#
_entry.id   AF-A0A3A5W9L4-F1
#
_cell.length_a   1.000
_cell.length_b   1.000
_cell.length_c   1.000
_cell.angle_alpha   90.00
_cell.angle_beta   90.00
_cell.angle_gamma   90.00
#
_symmetry.space_group_name_H-M   'P 1'
#
loop_
_entity.id
_entity.type
_entity.pdbx_description
1 polymer ?
#
loop_
_entity_poly.entity_id
_entity_poly.type
_entity_poly.pdbx_seq_one_letter_code
_entity_poly.pdbx_strand_id
1 'polypeptide(L)'
;MFPFETSEMPQEDEEDIDPFAELEIGSKPVNQGNTDALAAFEDDDDLLSAFSEEDDNIVEDIVISFEEDDAPEIQEARPAKSNGSESTYKLLLETVWVDDILDPSEVELLARKRGELGLTFERHLQLVREIIGG
;
A
#
# COMPACT_ATOMS: atom_id res chain seq x y z
N MET A 1 -30.16 1.40 44.13
CA MET A 1 -30.96 1.16 42.92
C MET A 1 -30.56 2.26 41.94
N PHE A 2 -29.68 1.96 40.97
CA PHE A 2 -29.30 2.92 39.93
C PHE A 2 -30.20 2.69 38.71
N PRO A 3 -30.83 3.73 38.13
CA PRO A 3 -31.62 3.61 36.92
C PRO A 3 -30.68 3.83 35.73
N PHE A 4 -29.91 2.80 35.37
CA PHE A 4 -29.47 2.68 33.99
C PHE A 4 -30.52 1.80 33.33
N GLU A 5 -31.62 2.45 32.94
CA GLU A 5 -32.49 1.94 31.90
C GLU A 5 -31.59 1.72 30.69
N THR A 6 -31.42 0.45 30.31
CA THR A 6 -30.94 0.07 28.99
C THR A 6 -32.01 0.52 28.01
N SER A 7 -32.06 1.81 27.71
CA SER A 7 -32.70 2.27 26.48
C SER A 7 -32.04 1.48 25.37
N GLU A 8 -32.84 0.63 24.72
CA GLU A 8 -32.50 -0.12 23.51
C GLU A 8 -31.70 0.80 22.58
N MET A 9 -30.36 0.69 22.66
CA MET A 9 -29.56 0.94 21.48
C MET A 9 -30.05 -0.11 20.49
N PRO A 10 -30.47 0.27 19.27
CA PRO A 10 -30.72 -0.73 18.25
C PRO A 10 -29.45 -1.58 18.20
N GLN A 11 -29.59 -2.87 18.47
CA GLN A 11 -28.56 -3.84 18.15
C GLN A 11 -28.51 -3.88 16.62
N GLU A 12 -27.93 -2.85 16.01
CA GLU A 12 -27.45 -2.94 14.66
C GLU A 12 -26.24 -3.84 14.77
N ASP A 13 -26.36 -5.03 14.21
CA ASP A 13 -25.33 -6.03 14.13
C ASP A 13 -24.11 -5.42 13.39
N GLU A 14 -23.21 -4.78 14.14
CA GLU A 14 -21.94 -4.21 13.67
C GLU A 14 -20.94 -5.31 13.24
N GLU A 15 -21.33 -6.57 13.32
CA GLU A 15 -20.42 -7.72 13.14
C GLU A 15 -20.30 -8.22 11.69
N ASP A 16 -21.00 -7.64 10.70
CA ASP A 16 -20.90 -8.10 9.30
C ASP A 16 -21.04 -6.98 8.23
N ILE A 17 -20.85 -5.70 8.59
CA ILE A 17 -20.78 -4.62 7.59
C ILE A 17 -19.40 -4.69 6.94
N ASP A 18 -19.30 -5.40 5.82
CA ASP A 18 -18.10 -5.41 4.99
C ASP A 18 -17.82 -3.96 4.51
N PRO A 19 -16.69 -3.35 4.92
CA PRO A 19 -16.36 -1.97 4.55
C PRO A 19 -16.17 -1.80 3.03
N PHE A 20 -16.02 -2.89 2.29
CA PHE A 20 -15.93 -2.91 0.83
C PHE A 20 -17.25 -3.27 0.14
N ALA A 21 -18.33 -3.55 0.87
CA ALA A 21 -19.64 -3.88 0.28
C ALA A 21 -20.20 -2.74 -0.59
N GLU A 22 -19.97 -1.50 -0.19
CA GLU A 22 -20.39 -0.32 -0.97
C GLU A 22 -19.53 -0.10 -2.22
N LEU A 23 -18.29 -0.61 -2.22
CA LEU A 23 -17.36 -0.48 -3.35
C LEU A 23 -17.63 -1.48 -4.49
N GLU A 24 -18.59 -2.40 -4.33
CA GLU A 24 -19.03 -3.40 -5.32
C GLU A 24 -17.87 -4.18 -6.01
N ILE A 25 -16.71 -4.29 -5.37
CA ILE A 25 -15.50 -4.92 -5.92
C ILE A 25 -15.63 -6.44 -5.85
N GLY A 26 -16.32 -7.04 -6.83
CA GLY A 26 -16.25 -8.48 -7.08
C GLY A 26 -17.55 -9.27 -6.95
N SER A 27 -18.69 -8.65 -6.63
CA SER A 27 -19.99 -9.35 -6.52
C SER A 27 -20.90 -9.26 -7.76
N LYS A 28 -20.53 -8.48 -8.79
CA LYS A 28 -21.22 -8.51 -10.09
C LYS A 28 -20.35 -9.22 -11.13
N PRO A 29 -20.82 -10.30 -11.79
CA PRO A 29 -20.27 -10.63 -13.10
C PRO A 29 -20.51 -9.41 -13.98
N VAL A 30 -19.44 -8.86 -14.56
CA VAL A 30 -19.48 -7.78 -15.56
C VAL A 30 -20.51 -8.17 -16.60
N ASN A 31 -21.72 -7.63 -16.45
CA ASN A 31 -22.72 -7.75 -17.48
C ASN A 31 -22.20 -6.84 -18.58
N GLN A 32 -21.92 -7.44 -19.73
CA GLN A 32 -21.38 -6.82 -20.92
C GLN A 32 -22.26 -5.64 -21.35
N GLY A 33 -21.93 -4.46 -20.83
CA GLY A 33 -22.32 -3.17 -21.38
C GLY A 33 -21.02 -2.51 -21.82
N ASN A 34 -20.81 -2.46 -23.12
CA ASN A 34 -19.58 -2.07 -23.77
C ASN A 34 -19.36 -0.54 -23.73
N THR A 35 -19.51 0.09 -22.56
CA THR A 35 -19.24 1.50 -22.33
C THR A 35 -18.04 1.60 -21.42
N ASP A 36 -16.89 1.75 -22.07
CA ASP A 36 -15.65 2.12 -21.44
C ASP A 36 -15.87 3.37 -20.57
N ALA A 37 -15.74 3.23 -19.25
CA ALA A 37 -15.88 4.34 -18.32
C ALA A 37 -14.79 5.40 -18.51
N LEU A 38 -13.69 5.05 -19.20
CA LEU A 38 -12.66 6.00 -19.62
C LEU A 38 -13.12 6.87 -20.80
N ALA A 39 -13.91 6.31 -21.72
CA ALA A 39 -14.40 7.02 -22.91
C ALA A 39 -15.41 8.11 -22.57
N ALA A 40 -16.12 8.00 -21.44
CA ALA A 40 -17.02 9.05 -20.96
C ALA A 40 -16.29 10.35 -20.58
N PHE A 41 -14.97 10.31 -20.37
CA PHE A 41 -14.13 11.48 -20.13
C PHE A 41 -13.47 12.01 -21.42
N GLU A 42 -13.48 11.25 -22.52
CA GLU A 42 -12.95 11.68 -23.81
C GLU A 42 -13.96 12.51 -24.63
N ASP A 43 -15.26 12.37 -24.37
CA ASP A 43 -16.30 13.13 -25.10
C ASP A 43 -16.56 14.54 -24.52
N ASP A 44 -16.03 14.87 -23.34
CA ASP A 44 -16.16 16.18 -22.67
C ASP A 44 -14.89 17.05 -22.85
N ASP A 45 -14.44 17.22 -24.10
CA ASP A 45 -13.37 18.15 -24.51
C ASP A 45 -13.62 19.62 -24.06
N ASP A 46 -14.83 19.95 -23.60
CA ASP A 46 -15.23 21.29 -23.14
C ASP A 46 -14.82 21.57 -21.67
N LEU A 47 -14.53 20.53 -20.87
CA LEU A 47 -14.10 20.70 -19.47
C LEU A 47 -12.68 21.26 -19.36
N LEU A 48 -11.80 20.96 -20.33
CA LEU A 48 -10.44 21.50 -20.40
C LEU A 48 -10.41 22.95 -20.91
N SER A 49 -11.43 23.37 -21.67
CA SER A 49 -11.57 24.75 -22.16
C SER A 49 -11.81 25.74 -21.02
N ALA A 50 -12.52 25.33 -19.96
CA ALA A 50 -12.74 26.14 -18.77
C ALA A 50 -11.45 26.47 -17.98
N PHE A 51 -10.41 25.64 -18.11
CA PHE A 51 -9.08 25.90 -17.55
C PHE A 51 -8.19 26.75 -18.47
N SER A 52 -8.60 26.96 -19.73
CA SER A 52 -7.81 27.71 -20.72
C SER A 52 -8.22 29.18 -20.88
N GLU A 53 -9.35 29.62 -20.31
CA GLU A 53 -9.83 31.00 -20.44
C GLU A 53 -9.62 31.88 -19.19
N GLU A 54 -9.05 31.35 -18.10
CA GLU A 54 -8.75 32.14 -16.90
C GLU A 54 -7.25 32.28 -16.64
N ASP A 55 -6.76 33.48 -16.95
CA ASP A 55 -5.57 34.15 -16.42
C ASP A 55 -4.19 33.84 -17.05
N ASP A 56 -3.78 34.74 -17.95
CA ASP A 56 -2.42 34.99 -18.44
C ASP A 56 -1.44 35.46 -17.32
N ASN A 57 -1.61 35.03 -16.06
CA ASN A 57 -0.73 35.41 -14.96
C ASN A 57 -0.30 34.22 -14.10
N ILE A 58 1.00 33.89 -14.24
CA ILE A 58 1.84 33.21 -13.25
C ILE A 58 1.71 31.68 -13.22
N VAL A 59 2.15 31.03 -14.28
CA VAL A 59 3.00 29.83 -14.13
C VAL A 59 4.29 30.09 -14.87
N GLU A 60 5.28 30.65 -14.17
CA GLU A 60 6.67 30.56 -14.60
C GLU A 60 7.01 29.07 -14.58
N ASP A 61 6.85 28.42 -15.74
CA ASP A 61 7.27 27.06 -16.00
C ASP A 61 8.77 27.00 -15.70
N ILE A 62 9.11 26.60 -14.48
CA ILE A 62 10.47 26.23 -14.10
C ILE A 62 10.78 24.96 -14.90
N VAL A 63 11.22 25.18 -16.13
CA VAL A 63 11.85 24.16 -16.96
C VAL A 63 13.15 23.79 -16.27
N ILE A 64 13.10 22.78 -15.40
CA ILE A 64 14.30 22.13 -14.88
C ILE A 64 14.92 21.36 -16.05
N SER A 65 15.75 22.04 -16.84
CA SER A 65 16.63 21.39 -17.81
C SER A 65 17.73 20.68 -17.03
N PHE A 66 17.60 19.37 -16.91
CA PHE A 66 18.69 18.51 -16.41
C PHE A 66 19.75 18.43 -17.51
N GLU A 67 20.92 19.04 -17.30
CA GLU A 67 22.08 18.75 -18.13
C GLU A 67 22.49 17.30 -17.88
N GLU A 68 22.49 16.47 -18.93
CA GLU A 68 22.78 15.02 -18.89
C GLU A 68 24.20 14.69 -18.38
N ASP A 69 25.04 15.71 -18.17
CA ASP A 69 26.46 15.60 -17.81
C ASP A 69 26.71 15.47 -16.29
N ASP A 70 25.71 15.75 -15.44
CA ASP A 70 25.79 15.56 -13.97
C ASP A 70 25.03 14.30 -13.50
N ALA A 71 24.82 13.33 -14.39
CA ALA A 71 24.35 12.01 -14.00
C ALA A 71 25.53 11.20 -13.45
N PRO A 72 25.48 10.69 -12.20
CA PRO A 72 26.50 9.78 -11.72
C PRO A 72 26.55 8.56 -12.63
N GLU A 73 27.73 8.27 -13.19
CA GLU A 73 27.99 7.14 -14.06
C GLU A 73 27.38 5.86 -13.44
N ILE A 74 26.42 5.25 -14.14
CA ILE A 74 25.78 4.01 -13.70
C ILE A 74 26.87 2.93 -13.77
N GLN A 75 27.62 2.80 -12.68
CA GLN A 75 28.45 1.63 -12.45
C GLN A 75 27.46 0.46 -12.48
N GLU A 76 27.52 -0.35 -13.54
CA GLU A 76 26.85 -1.64 -13.66
C GLU A 76 27.05 -2.39 -12.34
N ALA A 77 26.10 -2.21 -11.44
CA ALA A 77 26.09 -2.87 -10.17
C ALA A 77 25.94 -4.34 -10.52
N ARG A 78 27.04 -5.09 -10.34
CA ARG A 78 27.02 -6.56 -10.26
C ARG A 78 25.66 -6.96 -9.71
N PRO A 79 24.89 -7.84 -10.38
CA PRO A 79 23.47 -8.05 -10.08
C PRO A 79 23.34 -8.16 -8.57
N ALA A 80 22.76 -7.13 -7.95
CA ALA A 80 22.72 -7.03 -6.51
C ALA A 80 21.95 -8.25 -6.05
N LYS A 81 22.68 -9.23 -5.52
CA LYS A 81 22.20 -10.58 -5.26
C LYS A 81 20.89 -10.49 -4.49
N SER A 82 19.80 -10.97 -5.09
CA SER A 82 18.66 -11.62 -4.41
C SER A 82 18.02 -10.97 -3.16
N ASN A 83 18.28 -9.72 -2.82
CA ASN A 83 17.88 -9.17 -1.51
C ASN A 83 16.41 -8.77 -1.45
N GLY A 84 15.64 -8.87 -2.54
CA GLY A 84 14.21 -8.53 -2.52
C GLY A 84 13.43 -9.34 -1.48
N SER A 85 13.69 -10.65 -1.40
CA SER A 85 13.03 -11.54 -0.43
C SER A 85 13.43 -11.22 1.02
N GLU A 86 14.71 -10.93 1.26
CA GLU A 86 15.19 -10.51 2.58
C GLU A 86 14.61 -9.16 2.99
N SER A 87 14.58 -8.18 2.09
CA SER A 87 13.98 -6.86 2.32
C SER A 87 12.50 -6.96 2.64
N THR A 88 11.74 -7.77 1.90
CA THR A 88 10.32 -8.03 2.20
C THR A 88 10.14 -8.65 3.58
N TYR A 89 10.97 -9.65 3.92
CA TYR A 89 10.89 -10.29 5.23
C TYR A 89 11.28 -9.34 6.36
N LYS A 90 12.27 -8.47 6.14
CA LYS A 90 12.70 -7.44 7.09
C LYS A 90 11.59 -6.42 7.35
N LEU A 91 10.97 -5.89 6.29
CA LEU A 91 9.82 -4.98 6.42
C LEU A 91 8.70 -5.61 7.26
N LEU A 92 8.38 -6.88 7.00
CA LEU A 92 7.39 -7.60 7.79
C LEU A 92 7.82 -7.76 9.25
N LEU A 93 9.08 -8.11 9.49
CA LEU A 93 9.64 -8.28 10.83
C LEU A 93 9.60 -6.97 11.63
N GLU A 94 9.84 -5.82 10.98
CA GLU A 94 9.72 -4.49 11.58
C GLU A 94 8.27 -4.14 11.97
N THR A 95 7.26 -4.64 11.23
CA THR A 95 5.85 -4.37 11.57
C THR A 95 5.31 -5.21 12.73
N VAL A 96 5.85 -6.40 12.95
CA VAL A 96 5.38 -7.32 14.00
C VAL A 96 6.20 -7.23 15.29
N TRP A 97 7.39 -6.62 15.26
CA TRP A 97 8.22 -6.44 16.45
C TRP A 97 7.73 -5.24 17.27
N VAL A 98 6.97 -5.48 18.34
CA VAL A 98 6.42 -4.42 19.22
C VAL A 98 6.77 -4.70 20.68
N ASP A 99 7.31 -3.71 21.39
CA ASP A 99 7.65 -3.77 22.83
C ASP A 99 8.51 -4.98 23.25
N ASP A 100 9.45 -5.40 22.39
CA ASP A 100 10.29 -6.59 22.57
C ASP A 100 9.52 -7.92 22.75
N ILE A 101 8.27 -7.96 22.30
CA ILE A 101 7.39 -9.12 22.37
C ILE A 101 6.93 -9.48 20.95
N LEU A 102 6.76 -10.78 20.71
CA LEU A 102 6.13 -11.32 19.51
C LEU A 102 5.05 -12.30 19.92
N ASP A 103 3.86 -12.15 19.36
CA ASP A 103 2.76 -13.04 19.65
C ASP A 103 2.89 -14.38 18.89
N PRO A 104 2.29 -15.48 19.39
CA PRO A 104 2.39 -16.80 18.75
C PRO A 104 1.94 -16.80 17.28
N SER A 105 0.90 -16.04 16.96
CA SER A 105 0.36 -15.91 15.60
C SER A 105 1.33 -15.18 14.66
N GLU A 106 2.06 -14.19 15.16
CA GLU A 106 3.05 -13.44 14.37
C GLU A 106 4.29 -14.29 14.09
N VAL A 107 4.72 -15.07 15.08
CA VAL A 107 5.80 -16.06 14.90
C VAL A 107 5.41 -17.09 13.83
N GLU A 108 4.16 -17.56 13.83
CA GLU A 108 3.67 -18.49 12.81
C GLU A 108 3.64 -17.83 11.42
N LEU A 109 3.16 -16.58 11.34
CA LEU A 109 3.15 -15.81 10.10
C LEU A 109 4.56 -15.60 9.55
N LEU A 110 5.52 -15.26 10.40
CA LEU A 110 6.93 -15.14 10.02
C LEU A 110 7.51 -16.48 9.60
N ALA A 111 7.22 -17.58 10.30
CA ALA A 111 7.68 -18.91 9.92
C ALA A 111 7.17 -19.31 8.54
N ARG A 112 5.91 -19.01 8.24
CA ARG A 112 5.30 -19.21 6.93
C ARG A 112 5.96 -18.33 5.87
N LYS A 113 6.06 -17.02 6.09
CA LYS A 113 6.66 -16.08 5.14
C LYS A 113 8.14 -16.36 4.88
N ARG A 114 8.88 -16.79 5.91
CA ARG A 114 10.25 -17.27 5.78
C ARG A 114 10.33 -18.47 4.83
N GLY A 115 9.43 -19.43 4.96
CA GLY A 115 9.35 -20.59 4.07
C GLY A 115 8.99 -20.22 2.64
N GLU A 116 8.03 -19.31 2.45
CA GLU A 116 7.64 -18.79 1.13
C GLU A 116 8.78 -18.05 0.42
N LEU A 117 9.59 -17.31 1.18
CA LEU A 117 10.71 -16.52 0.67
C LEU A 117 12.04 -17.30 0.58
N GLY A 118 12.05 -18.57 1.00
CA GLY A 118 13.23 -19.43 0.95
C GLY A 118 14.35 -19.04 1.94
N LEU A 119 14.00 -18.38 3.04
CA LEU A 119 14.95 -17.90 4.05
C LEU A 119 15.30 -19.00 5.04
N THR A 120 16.57 -19.10 5.43
CA THR A 120 17.00 -20.02 6.48
C THR A 120 16.63 -19.48 7.86
N PHE A 121 16.47 -20.37 8.84
CA PHE A 121 16.20 -19.96 10.22
C PHE A 121 17.34 -19.10 10.81
N GLU A 122 18.59 -19.42 10.47
CA GLU A 122 19.76 -18.63 10.85
C GLU A 122 19.68 -17.19 10.33
N ARG A 123 19.26 -17.02 9.06
CA ARG A 123 19.09 -15.68 8.47
C ARG A 123 17.98 -14.89 9.18
N HIS A 124 16.88 -15.55 9.55
CA HIS A 124 15.84 -14.92 10.36
C HIS A 124 16.39 -14.40 11.71
N LEU A 125 17.17 -15.21 12.44
CA LEU A 125 17.77 -14.76 13.71
C LEU A 125 18.74 -13.59 13.52
N GLN A 126 19.48 -13.58 12.41
CA GLN A 126 20.37 -12.47 12.08
C GLN A 126 19.58 -11.17 11.87
N LEU A 127 18.46 -11.22 11.15
CA LEU A 127 17.58 -10.07 10.93
C LEU A 127 16.91 -9.61 12.23
N VAL A 128 16.45 -10.54 13.06
CA VAL A 128 15.90 -10.24 14.40
C VAL A 128 16.94 -9.51 15.25
N ARG A 129 18.19 -10.00 15.26
CA ARG A 129 19.29 -9.34 15.97
C ARG A 129 19.62 -7.96 15.42
N GLU A 130 19.58 -7.77 14.11
CA GLU A 130 19.80 -6.46 13.48
C GLU A 130 18.74 -5.43 13.90
N ILE A 131 17.49 -5.85 14.10
CA ILE A 131 16.39 -4.97 14.52
C ILE A 131 16.46 -4.64 16.02
N ILE A 132 16.79 -5.61 16.88
CA ILE A 132 16.81 -5.43 18.34
C ILE A 132 18.14 -4.88 18.86
N GLY A 133 19.25 -5.25 18.22
CA GLY A 133 20.62 -4.98 18.66
C GLY A 133 21.27 -3.78 17.96
N GLY A 134 20.47 -2.90 17.37
CA GLY A 134 20.90 -1.62 16.78
C GLY A 134 21.35 -0.61 17.82
#